data_AF-A0A1U7DGV9-F1
#
_entry.id   AF-A0A1U7DGV9-F1
#
_cell.length_a   1.000
_cell.length_b   1.000
_cell.length_c   1.000
_cell.angle_alpha   90.00
_cell.angle_beta   90.00
_cell.angle_gamma   90.00
#
_symmetry.space_group_name_H-M   'P 1'
#
loop_
_entity.id
_entity.type
_entity.pdbx_description
1 polymer ?
#
loop_
_entity_poly.entity_id
_entity_poly.type
_entity_poly.pdbx_seq_one_letter_code
_entity_poly.pdbx_strand_id
1 'polypeptide(L)'
;MTDPVESNPANATGAIAAALKLFEREIAAIGRGDMDTIEALRPEKEQMLERLDDARDAIEAGLAADGDSAIALRQDIHRLQKLTAESERQLRYLAEAAGEVLAELQRIRDRHSLKGIYGGSGQPVTETNQPGSSRMDKSI
;
A
#
# COMPACT_ATOMS: atom_id res chain seq x y z
N MET A 1 3.19 46.48 -6.68
CA MET A 1 3.30 46.63 -5.23
C MET A 1 2.48 45.49 -4.66
N THR A 2 3.11 44.34 -4.45
CA THR A 2 2.46 43.14 -3.91
C THR A 2 2.39 43.33 -2.42
N ASP A 3 1.18 43.45 -1.87
CA ASP A 3 0.97 43.50 -0.42
C ASP A 3 1.60 42.25 0.21
N PRO A 4 2.27 42.37 1.38
CA PRO A 4 2.73 41.20 2.10
C PRO A 4 1.47 40.43 2.51
N VAL A 5 1.31 39.22 1.98
CA VAL A 5 0.29 38.27 2.47
C VAL A 5 0.57 38.12 3.95
N GLU A 6 -0.30 38.70 4.77
CA GLU A 6 -0.22 38.67 6.21
C GLU A 6 -0.20 37.20 6.63
N SER A 7 0.98 36.72 7.02
CA SER A 7 1.24 35.31 7.30
C SER A 7 0.45 34.94 8.56
N ASN A 8 -0.77 34.44 8.36
CA ASN A 8 -1.69 34.16 9.45
C ASN A 8 -1.30 32.84 10.14
N PRO A 9 -0.84 32.86 11.40
CA PRO A 9 -0.44 31.65 12.13
C PRO A 9 -1.60 30.66 12.35
N ALA A 10 -2.85 31.13 12.27
CA ALA A 10 -4.03 30.27 12.29
C ALA A 10 -4.13 29.39 11.03
N ASN A 11 -3.59 29.84 9.89
CA ASN A 11 -3.56 29.07 8.64
C ASN A 11 -2.55 27.92 8.72
N ALA A 12 -1.37 28.17 9.29
CA ALA A 12 -0.33 27.15 9.52
C ALA A 12 -0.82 26.00 10.42
N THR A 13 -1.37 26.35 11.58
CA THR A 13 -1.86 25.35 12.54
C THR A 13 -3.05 24.57 11.97
N GLY A 14 -3.94 25.25 11.25
CA GLY A 14 -5.09 24.63 10.59
C GLY A 14 -4.68 23.63 9.50
N ALA A 15 -3.68 23.99 8.68
CA ALA A 15 -3.17 23.11 7.63
C ALA A 15 -2.53 21.84 8.19
N ILE A 16 -1.69 21.95 9.22
CA ILE A 16 -1.07 20.81 9.89
C ILE A 16 -2.12 19.92 10.57
N ALA A 17 -3.10 20.51 11.26
CA ALA A 17 -4.18 19.74 11.90
C ALA A 17 -5.05 18.99 10.88
N ALA A 18 -5.31 19.58 9.72
CA ALA A 18 -6.01 18.92 8.62
C ALA A 18 -5.19 17.75 8.06
N ALA A 19 -3.88 17.93 7.88
CA ALA A 19 -2.97 16.87 7.44
C ALA A 19 -2.96 15.69 8.43
N LEU A 20 -2.86 15.96 9.73
CA LEU A 20 -2.92 14.92 10.77
C LEU A 20 -4.17 14.05 10.66
N LYS A 21 -5.35 14.68 10.57
CA LYS A 21 -6.63 13.96 10.44
C LYS A 21 -6.70 13.12 9.16
N LEU A 22 -6.13 13.63 8.06
CA LEU A 22 -6.12 12.92 6.79
C LEU A 22 -5.25 11.65 6.86
N PHE A 23 -4.05 11.74 7.44
CA PHE A 23 -3.18 10.56 7.61
C PHE A 23 -3.73 9.56 8.63
N GLU A 24 -4.40 10.01 9.69
CA GLU A 24 -5.09 9.11 10.63
C GLU A 24 -6.20 8.32 9.93
N ARG A 25 -7.00 8.98 9.08
CA ARG A 25 -8.02 8.31 8.25
C ARG A 25 -7.38 7.30 7.30
N GLU A 26 -6.26 7.67 6.67
CA GLU A 26 -5.55 6.76 5.76
C GLU A 26 -5.02 5.53 6.48
N ILE A 27 -4.29 5.69 7.59
CA ILE A 27 -3.78 4.56 8.39
C ILE A 27 -4.93 3.64 8.83
N ALA A 28 -6.07 4.21 9.23
CA ALA A 28 -7.22 3.42 9.59
C ALA A 28 -7.81 2.65 8.39
N ALA A 29 -7.82 3.23 7.18
CA ALA A 29 -8.26 2.56 5.97
C ALA A 29 -7.29 1.44 5.55
N ILE A 30 -5.98 1.69 5.59
CA ILE A 30 -4.93 0.70 5.34
C ILE A 30 -5.05 -0.47 6.31
N GLY A 31 -5.21 -0.19 7.60
CA GLY A 31 -5.39 -1.22 8.63
C GLY A 31 -6.64 -2.09 8.43
N ARG A 32 -7.66 -1.61 7.72
CA ARG A 32 -8.86 -2.38 7.34
C ARG A 32 -8.76 -3.06 5.97
N GLY A 33 -7.71 -2.80 5.19
CA GLY A 33 -7.62 -3.23 3.79
C GLY A 33 -8.63 -2.54 2.86
N ASP A 34 -9.11 -1.36 3.24
CA ASP A 34 -10.15 -0.59 2.57
C ASP A 34 -9.55 0.26 1.43
N MET A 35 -9.24 -0.41 0.31
CA MET A 35 -8.55 0.19 -0.84
C MET A 35 -9.38 1.26 -1.54
N ASP A 36 -10.70 1.11 -1.59
CA ASP A 36 -11.62 2.10 -2.17
C ASP A 36 -11.53 3.43 -1.42
N THR A 37 -11.48 3.38 -0.08
CA THR A 37 -11.28 4.57 0.74
C THR A 37 -9.90 5.18 0.50
N ILE A 38 -8.84 4.37 0.42
CA ILE A 38 -7.48 4.88 0.17
C ILE A 38 -7.41 5.60 -1.18
N GLU A 39 -8.05 5.06 -2.22
CA GLU A 39 -8.12 5.69 -3.53
C GLU A 39 -8.90 7.02 -3.49
N ALA A 40 -10.03 7.05 -2.78
CA ALA A 40 -10.84 8.25 -2.60
C ALA A 40 -10.10 9.38 -1.81
N LEU A 41 -9.13 9.04 -0.96
CA LEU A 41 -8.32 10.02 -0.23
C LEU A 41 -7.24 10.70 -1.09
N ARG A 42 -6.93 10.19 -2.28
CA ARG A 42 -5.88 10.75 -3.16
C ARG A 42 -6.10 12.24 -3.50
N PRO A 43 -7.27 12.68 -4.01
CA PRO A 43 -7.50 14.10 -4.28
C PRO A 43 -7.47 14.98 -3.02
N GLU A 44 -7.89 14.45 -1.87
CA GLU A 44 -7.79 15.17 -0.59
C GLU A 44 -6.32 15.40 -0.20
N LYS A 45 -5.43 14.44 -0.50
CA LYS A 45 -3.98 14.59 -0.26
C LYS A 45 -3.33 15.61 -1.17
N GLU A 46 -3.69 15.65 -2.45
CA GLU A 46 -3.17 16.65 -3.39
C GLU A 46 -3.53 18.07 -2.92
N GLN A 47 -4.80 18.31 -2.58
CA GLN A 47 -5.23 19.59 -2.02
C GLN A 47 -4.55 19.92 -0.68
N MET A 48 -4.27 18.91 0.14
CA MET A 48 -3.56 19.10 1.40
C MET A 48 -2.11 19.52 1.18
N LEU A 49 -1.43 18.96 0.17
CA LEU A 49 -0.06 19.36 -0.19
C LEU A 49 -0.01 20.83 -0.66
N GLU A 50 -0.97 21.24 -1.50
CA GLU A 50 -1.10 22.65 -1.92
C GLU A 50 -1.29 23.57 -0.71
N ARG A 51 -2.19 23.22 0.22
CA ARG A 51 -2.42 24.02 1.44
C ARG A 51 -1.19 24.09 2.35
N LEU A 52 -0.39 23.02 2.44
CA LEU A 52 0.85 23.03 3.20
C LEU A 52 1.91 23.92 2.53
N ASP A 53 1.98 23.92 1.21
CA ASP A 53 2.89 24.79 0.46
C ASP A 53 2.50 26.27 0.60
N ASP A 54 1.21 26.58 0.44
CA ASP A 54 0.67 27.92 0.67
C ASP A 54 0.90 28.42 2.11
N ALA A 55 0.88 27.50 3.09
CA ALA A 55 1.10 27.82 4.49
C ALA A 55 2.58 27.78 4.92
N ARG A 56 3.51 27.49 4.00
CA ARG A 56 4.92 27.22 4.32
C ARG A 56 5.56 28.35 5.13
N ASP A 57 5.50 29.58 4.64
CA ASP A 57 6.12 30.73 5.31
C ASP A 57 5.51 30.98 6.70
N ALA A 58 4.21 30.72 6.86
CA ALA A 58 3.52 30.82 8.15
C ALA A 58 3.96 29.72 9.13
N ILE A 59 4.18 28.50 8.63
CA ILE A 59 4.73 27.39 9.40
C ILE A 59 6.16 27.72 9.84
N GLU A 60 7.02 28.18 8.92
CA GLU A 60 8.41 28.55 9.23
C GLU A 60 8.46 29.67 10.28
N ALA A 61 7.64 30.72 10.14
CA ALA A 61 7.53 31.79 11.13
C ALA A 61 7.02 31.28 12.49
N GLY A 62 6.00 30.42 12.50
CA GLY A 62 5.47 29.81 13.72
C GLY A 62 6.48 28.90 14.42
N LEU A 63 7.37 28.25 13.67
CA LEU A 63 8.46 27.42 14.20
C LEU A 63 9.63 28.25 14.73
N ALA A 64 9.88 29.43 14.17
CA ALA A 64 10.90 30.36 14.64
C ALA A 64 10.47 31.14 15.90
N ALA A 65 9.17 31.17 16.19
CA ALA A 65 8.64 31.79 17.39
C ALA A 65 8.99 30.99 18.68
N ASP A 66 8.90 31.69 19.80
CA ASP A 66 9.03 31.14 21.14
C ASP A 66 7.67 30.99 21.83
N GLY A 67 7.60 30.13 22.85
CA GLY A 67 6.41 29.90 23.67
C GLY A 67 5.60 28.67 23.29
N ASP A 68 4.50 28.46 24.01
CA ASP A 68 3.71 27.22 23.99
C ASP A 68 3.15 26.88 22.60
N SER A 69 2.75 27.89 21.83
CA SER A 69 2.22 27.70 20.47
C SER A 69 3.27 27.11 19.52
N ALA A 70 4.53 27.56 19.62
CA ALA A 70 5.62 27.03 18.80
C ALA A 70 6.00 25.60 19.23
N ILE A 71 5.92 25.30 20.53
CA ILE A 71 6.10 23.93 21.05
C ILE A 71 5.02 23.00 20.51
N ALA A 72 3.75 23.41 20.56
CA ALA A 72 2.64 22.62 20.03
C ALA A 72 2.80 22.35 18.52
N LEU A 73 3.15 23.38 17.74
CA LEU A 73 3.39 23.23 16.30
C LEU A 73 4.52 22.22 15.99
N ARG A 74 5.63 22.27 16.74
CA ARG A 74 6.72 21.29 16.61
C ARG A 74 6.26 19.87 16.92
N GLN A 75 5.43 19.70 17.96
CA GLN A 75 4.86 18.40 18.31
C GLN A 75 3.94 17.86 17.21
N ASP A 76 3.10 18.71 16.62
CA ASP A 76 2.19 18.33 15.54
C ASP A 76 2.95 17.94 14.27
N ILE A 77 4.00 18.68 13.89
CA ILE A 77 4.87 18.30 12.76
C ILE A 77 5.55 16.96 13.04
N HIS A 78 6.06 16.75 14.25
CA HIS A 78 6.68 15.48 14.62
C HIS A 78 5.67 14.31 14.58
N ARG A 79 4.43 14.55 15.00
CA ARG A 79 3.34 13.58 14.87
C ARG A 79 3.03 13.29 13.41
N LEU A 80 2.98 14.30 12.56
CA LEU A 80 2.73 14.14 11.13
C LEU A 80 3.82 13.27 10.47
N GLN A 81 5.09 13.52 10.79
CA GLN A 81 6.21 12.69 10.33
C GLN A 81 6.04 11.21 10.74
N LYS A 82 5.63 10.95 11.99
CA LYS A 82 5.38 9.58 12.46
C LYS A 82 4.24 8.90 11.72
N LEU A 83 3.13 9.61 11.49
CA LEU A 83 1.98 9.06 10.77
C LEU A 83 2.34 8.75 9.31
N THR A 84 3.06 9.64 8.64
CA THR A 84 3.53 9.39 7.26
C THR A 84 4.42 8.16 7.18
N ALA A 85 5.38 8.00 8.10
CA ALA A 85 6.25 6.84 8.16
C ALA A 85 5.48 5.54 8.44
N GLU A 86 4.46 5.60 9.31
CA GLU A 86 3.61 4.46 9.62
C GLU A 86 2.76 4.04 8.40
N SER A 87 2.12 5.00 7.73
CA SER A 87 1.35 4.75 6.49
C SER A 87 2.23 4.08 5.43
N GLU A 88 3.44 4.61 5.21
CA GLU A 88 4.41 4.04 4.27
C GLU A 88 4.80 2.59 4.65
N ARG A 89 5.05 2.33 5.93
CA ARG A 89 5.38 0.99 6.45
C ARG A 89 4.25 0.00 6.19
N GLN A 90 3.01 0.38 6.45
CA GLN A 90 1.85 -0.49 6.25
C GLN A 90 1.61 -0.78 4.75
N LEU A 91 1.75 0.23 3.89
CA LEU A 91 1.64 0.04 2.44
C LEU A 91 2.70 -0.91 1.90
N ARG A 92 3.96 -0.79 2.35
CA ARG A 92 5.02 -1.74 1.98
C ARG A 92 4.67 -3.17 2.41
N TYR A 93 4.25 -3.35 3.65
CA TYR A 93 3.85 -4.66 4.17
C TYR A 93 2.70 -5.28 3.34
N LEU A 94 1.69 -4.49 2.98
CA LEU A 94 0.60 -4.97 2.13
C LEU A 94 1.07 -5.31 0.70
N ALA A 95 1.97 -4.53 0.13
CA ALA A 95 2.54 -4.81 -1.19
C ALA A 95 3.35 -6.13 -1.18
N GLU A 96 4.14 -6.37 -0.13
CA GLU A 96 4.87 -7.63 0.07
C GLU A 96 3.89 -8.81 0.17
N ALA A 97 2.90 -8.72 1.05
CA ALA A 97 1.89 -9.77 1.24
C ALA A 97 1.12 -10.08 -0.06
N ALA A 98 0.73 -9.06 -0.82
CA ALA A 98 0.06 -9.25 -2.11
C ALA A 98 0.97 -9.94 -3.14
N GLY A 99 2.26 -9.62 -3.15
CA GLY A 99 3.26 -10.28 -3.99
C GLY A 99 3.41 -11.77 -3.66
N GLU A 100 3.42 -12.12 -2.37
CA GLU A 100 3.46 -13.52 -1.91
C GLU A 100 2.22 -14.31 -2.36
N VAL A 101 1.03 -13.72 -2.22
CA VAL A 101 -0.22 -14.32 -2.70
C VAL A 101 -0.19 -14.55 -4.20
N LEU A 102 0.25 -13.55 -4.98
CA LEU A 102 0.37 -13.69 -6.43
C LEU A 102 1.33 -14.81 -6.82
N ALA A 103 2.48 -14.91 -6.14
CA ALA A 103 3.46 -15.97 -6.38
C ALA A 103 2.87 -17.35 -6.10
N GLU A 104 2.09 -17.51 -5.02
CA GLU A 104 1.43 -18.79 -4.74
C GLU A 104 0.33 -19.12 -5.76
N LEU A 105 -0.45 -18.13 -6.20
CA LEU A 105 -1.43 -18.34 -7.28
C LEU A 105 -0.76 -18.79 -8.58
N GLN A 106 0.40 -18.21 -8.92
CA GLN A 106 1.19 -18.64 -10.08
C GLN A 106 1.68 -20.08 -9.91
N ARG A 107 2.20 -20.47 -8.75
CA ARG A 107 2.61 -21.86 -8.48
C ARG A 107 1.45 -22.84 -8.56
N ILE A 108 0.26 -22.49 -8.04
CA ILE A 108 -0.95 -23.30 -8.16
C ILE A 108 -1.32 -23.47 -9.62
N ARG A 109 -1.42 -22.36 -10.38
CA ARG A 109 -1.69 -22.40 -11.82
C ARG A 109 -0.68 -23.29 -12.55
N ASP A 110 0.61 -23.12 -12.31
CA ASP A 110 1.65 -23.87 -13.02
C ASP A 110 1.61 -25.38 -12.66
N ARG A 111 1.31 -25.73 -11.40
CA ARG A 111 1.09 -27.13 -10.97
C ARG A 111 -0.14 -27.76 -11.63
N HIS A 112 -1.23 -27.02 -11.79
CA HIS A 112 -2.47 -27.52 -12.37
C HIS A 112 -2.54 -27.41 -13.89
N SER A 113 -1.81 -26.47 -14.50
CA SER A 113 -1.76 -26.25 -15.95
C SER A 113 -0.86 -27.25 -16.67
N LEU A 114 0.01 -27.99 -15.97
CA LEU A 114 1.00 -28.89 -16.59
C LEU A 114 0.96 -30.34 -16.11
N LYS A 115 0.03 -30.74 -15.24
CA LYS A 115 -0.06 -32.14 -14.78
C LYS A 115 -1.21 -32.96 -15.39
N GLY A 116 -2.04 -32.35 -16.22
CA GLY A 116 -3.23 -33.00 -16.80
C GLY A 116 -3.12 -33.45 -18.26
N ILE A 117 -2.15 -32.97 -19.05
CA ILE A 117 -2.19 -33.18 -20.52
C ILE A 117 -0.86 -33.68 -21.11
N TYR A 118 0.29 -33.44 -20.47
CA TYR A 118 1.58 -33.84 -21.05
C TYR A 118 2.49 -34.48 -20.00
N GLY A 119 2.96 -35.70 -20.27
CA GLY A 119 4.08 -36.28 -19.54
C GLY A 119 5.37 -35.51 -19.85
N GLY A 120 6.41 -35.65 -19.02
CA GLY A 120 7.71 -34.97 -19.17
C GLY A 120 8.48 -35.18 -20.49
N SER A 121 7.90 -35.94 -21.43
CA SER A 121 8.35 -36.14 -22.82
C SER A 121 7.52 -35.39 -23.87
N GLY A 122 6.53 -34.57 -23.47
CA GLY A 122 5.66 -33.84 -24.40
C GLY A 122 4.63 -34.70 -25.13
N GLN A 123 4.37 -35.93 -24.66
CA GLN A 123 3.34 -36.82 -25.21
C GLN A 123 2.11 -36.90 -24.28
N PRO A 124 0.88 -36.95 -24.83
CA PRO A 124 -0.33 -37.12 -24.04
C PRO A 124 -0.34 -38.49 -23.35
N VAL A 125 -0.63 -38.52 -22.05
CA VAL A 125 -0.80 -39.76 -21.29
C VAL A 125 -2.18 -40.32 -21.63
N THR A 126 -2.27 -41.12 -22.69
CA THR A 126 -3.43 -41.98 -22.90
C THR A 126 -3.37 -43.14 -21.90
N GLU A 127 -4.04 -42.98 -20.76
CA GLU A 127 -4.42 -44.08 -19.88
C GLU A 127 -5.42 -44.99 -20.63
N THR A 128 -4.93 -45.97 -21.37
CA THR A 128 -5.68 -47.21 -21.63
C THR A 128 -4.68 -48.31 -21.95
N ASN A 129 -4.18 -49.00 -20.93
CA ASN A 129 -4.06 -50.46 -20.96
C ASN A 129 -3.44 -51.00 -19.66
N GLN A 130 -4.30 -51.59 -18.83
CA GLN A 130 -4.07 -52.88 -18.18
C GLN A 130 -5.40 -53.33 -17.53
N PRO A 131 -5.62 -54.64 -17.20
CA PRO A 131 -4.81 -55.84 -17.44
C PRO A 131 -5.62 -57.06 -17.95
N GLY A 132 -4.96 -58.06 -18.55
CA GLY A 132 -5.60 -59.32 -18.93
C GLY A 132 -4.60 -60.44 -19.16
N SER A 133 -4.56 -61.38 -18.21
CA SER A 133 -3.75 -62.59 -18.20
C SER A 133 -3.90 -63.47 -19.44
N SER A 134 -2.79 -63.97 -19.98
CA SER A 134 -2.72 -65.40 -20.32
C SER A 134 -1.27 -65.89 -20.36
N ARG A 135 -0.89 -66.64 -19.33
CA ARG A 135 0.18 -67.63 -19.40
C ARG A 135 -0.38 -68.84 -20.15
N MET A 136 0.26 -69.29 -21.22
CA MET A 136 0.27 -70.72 -21.60
C MET A 136 1.40 -71.03 -22.60
N ASP A 137 2.48 -71.53 -22.01
CA ASP A 137 3.31 -72.66 -22.43
C ASP A 137 2.80 -73.49 -23.65
N LYS A 138 3.63 -73.62 -24.71
CA LYS A 138 4.20 -74.89 -25.17
C LYS A 138 5.02 -74.79 -26.45
N SER A 139 6.06 -75.63 -26.48
CA SER A 139 6.98 -76.01 -27.55
C SER A 139 6.30 -76.49 -28.84
N ILE A 140 6.95 -76.25 -30.00
CA ILE A 140 7.62 -77.20 -30.92
C ILE A 140 8.32 -76.39 -32.02
#